data_AF-A0A238FHH1-F1
#
_entry.id   AF-A0A238FHH1-F1
#
_cell.length_a   1.000
_cell.length_b   1.000
_cell.length_c   1.000
_cell.angle_alpha   90.00
_cell.angle_beta   90.00
_cell.angle_gamma   90.00
#
_symmetry.space_group_name_H-M   'P 1'
#
loop_
_entity.id
_entity.type
_entity.pdbx_description
1 polymer ?
#
loop_
_entity_poly.entity_id
_entity_poly.type
_entity_poly.pdbx_seq_one_letter_code
_entity_poly.pdbx_strand_id
1 'polypeptide(L)' 'MAGHAAGPRPAGAFHPHLPGMGYRLGAKLLGASMWFFIFYRARQDGAVLLGAHPWDQKH' A
#
# COMPACT_ATOMS: atom_id res chain seq x y z
N MET A 1 -42.84 -0.78 -8.46
CA MET A 1 -42.23 -2.13 -8.32
C MET A 1 -41.34 -2.07 -7.09
N ALA A 2 -41.93 -2.21 -5.91
CA ALA A 2 -41.95 -3.45 -5.11
C ALA A 2 -40.57 -3.74 -4.51
N GLY A 3 -40.48 -3.62 -3.18
CA GLY A 3 -39.25 -3.56 -2.43
C GLY A 3 -38.52 -4.88 -2.24
N HIS A 4 -37.25 -4.75 -1.91
CA HIS A 4 -36.47 -5.82 -1.29
C HIS A 4 -36.57 -5.67 0.22
N ALA A 5 -37.42 -6.51 0.81
CA ALA A 5 -37.55 -6.67 2.25
C ALA A 5 -36.18 -7.05 2.86
N ALA A 6 -35.65 -6.18 3.71
CA ALA A 6 -34.52 -6.51 4.57
C ALA A 6 -35.04 -7.44 5.68
N GLY A 7 -34.90 -8.75 5.48
CA GLY A 7 -35.12 -9.73 6.54
C GLY A 7 -34.15 -9.52 7.71
N PRO A 8 -34.43 -10.12 8.89
CA PRO A 8 -33.56 -10.02 10.06
C PRO A 8 -32.14 -10.48 9.71
N ARG A 9 -31.16 -9.58 9.81
CA ARG A 9 -29.75 -9.94 9.62
C ARG A 9 -29.35 -10.85 10.79
N PRO A 10 -28.69 -12.00 10.55
CA PRO A 10 -28.29 -12.90 11.63
C PRO A 10 -27.43 -12.15 12.65
N ALA A 11 -27.74 -12.32 13.94
CA ALA A 11 -27.12 -11.62 15.07
C ALA A 11 -25.63 -11.93 15.30
N GLY A 12 -24.96 -12.57 14.33
CA GLY A 12 -23.53 -12.87 14.31
C GLY A 12 -22.80 -12.34 13.08
N ALA A 13 -23.39 -11.39 12.35
CA ALA A 13 -22.70 -10.75 11.22
C ALA A 13 -21.43 -10.05 11.72
N PHE A 14 -20.26 -10.48 11.20
CA PHE A 14 -18.98 -9.87 11.50
C PHE A 14 -19.02 -8.40 11.06
N HIS A 15 -19.23 -7.50 12.02
CA HIS A 15 -19.12 -6.06 11.87
C HIS A 15 -17.78 -5.62 12.47
N PRO A 16 -16.66 -5.74 11.72
CA PRO A 16 -15.41 -5.17 12.15
C PRO A 16 -15.60 -3.67 12.26
N HIS A 17 -15.33 -3.13 13.44
CA HIS A 17 -15.38 -1.69 13.66
C HIS A 17 -14.42 -1.01 12.67
N LEU A 18 -14.89 0.06 12.04
CA LEU A 18 -14.05 0.83 11.13
C LEU A 18 -12.83 1.31 11.92
N PRO A 19 -11.60 1.08 11.43
CA PRO A 19 -10.42 1.56 12.11
C PRO A 19 -10.50 3.08 12.23
N GLY A 20 -10.15 3.60 13.41
CA GLY A 20 -10.17 5.03 13.69
C GLY A 20 -9.36 5.84 12.67
N MET A 21 -9.72 7.10 12.47
CA MET A 21 -9.10 7.97 11.47
C MET A 21 -7.57 8.05 11.63
N GLY A 22 -7.07 8.08 12.87
CA GLY A 22 -5.63 8.07 13.16
C GLY A 22 -4.92 6.83 12.63
N TYR A 23 -5.50 5.64 12.80
CA TYR A 23 -4.93 4.41 12.23
C TYR A 23 -4.91 4.44 10.71
N ARG A 24 -5.99 4.92 10.08
CA ARG A 24 -6.08 5.01 8.61
C ARG A 24 -5.06 5.98 8.05
N LEU A 25 -4.83 7.11 8.71
CA LEU A 25 -3.82 8.09 8.30
C LEU A 25 -2.41 7.55 8.52
N GLY A 26 -2.12 7.00 9.70
CA GLY A 26 -0.83 6.39 10.02
C GLY A 26 -0.47 5.24 9.07
N ALA A 27 -1.42 4.34 8.78
CA ALA A 27 -1.21 3.24 7.84
C ALA A 27 -0.89 3.74 6.43
N LYS A 28 -1.58 4.79 5.96
CA LYS A 28 -1.29 5.43 4.66
C LYS A 28 0.07 6.10 4.64
N LEU A 29 0.43 6.84 5.68
CA LEU A 29 1.74 7.49 5.78
C LEU A 29 2.88 6.46 5.82
N LEU A 30 2.71 5.38 6.58
CA LEU A 30 3.68 4.30 6.66
C LEU A 30 3.86 3.61 5.29
N GLY A 31 2.76 3.23 4.64
CA GLY A 31 2.79 2.61 3.32
C GLY A 31 3.37 3.54 2.24
N ALA A 32 3.00 4.83 2.28
CA ALA A 32 3.56 5.84 1.39
C ALA A 32 5.07 6.01 1.62
N SER A 33 5.53 6.04 2.87
CA SER A 33 6.95 6.15 3.22
C SER A 33 7.75 4.95 2.74
N MET A 34 7.21 3.74 2.87
CA MET A 34 7.82 2.52 2.36
C MET A 34 8.02 2.59 0.84
N TRP A 35 6.96 2.88 0.09
CA TRP A 35 7.05 2.99 -1.37
C TRP A 35 7.93 4.16 -1.83
N PHE A 36 7.84 5.30 -1.14
CA PHE A 36 8.70 6.45 -1.37
C PHE A 36 10.17 6.04 -1.25
N PHE A 37 10.53 5.29 -0.21
CA PHE A 37 11.90 4.83 -0.02
C PHE A 37 12.37 3.90 -1.14
N ILE A 38 11.53 2.97 -1.58
CA ILE A 38 11.85 2.08 -2.71
C ILE A 38 12.12 2.89 -3.98
N PHE A 39 11.27 3.86 -4.32
CA PHE A 39 11.47 4.69 -5.52
C PHE A 39 12.65 5.65 -5.39
N TYR A 40 12.86 6.22 -4.21
CA TYR A 40 14.01 7.06 -3.91
C TYR A 40 15.30 6.27 -4.14
N ARG A 41 15.38 5.05 -3.59
CA ARG A 41 16.54 4.19 -3.74
C ARG A 41 16.68 3.66 -5.17
N ALA A 42 15.58 3.33 -5.85
CA ALA A 42 15.61 2.94 -7.27
C ALA A 42 16.13 4.07 -8.18
N ARG A 43 15.87 5.34 -7.84
CA ARG A 43 16.44 6.49 -8.57
C ARG A 43 17.93 6.67 -8.28
N GLN A 44 18.36 6.49 -7.03
CA GLN A 44 19.76 6.64 -6.64
C GLN A 44 20.64 5.47 -7.11
N ASP A 45 20.18 4.25 -6.90
CA ASP A 45 20.88 3.00 -7.25
C ASP A 45 20.52 2.53 -8.67
N GLY A 46 19.82 3.36 -9.46
CA GLY A 46 19.24 2.98 -10.76
C GLY A 46 20.26 2.43 -11.74
N ALA A 47 21.49 2.95 -11.78
CA ALA A 47 22.55 2.40 -12.62
C ALA A 47 22.99 1.00 -12.16
N VAL A 48 23.12 0.79 -10.85
CA VAL A 48 23.52 -0.51 -10.26
C VAL A 48 22.46 -1.58 -10.47
N LEU A 49 21.18 -1.20 -10.39
CA LEU A 49 20.04 -2.11 -10.58
C LEU A 49 19.76 -2.42 -12.06
N LEU A 50 20.13 -1.53 -12.98
CA LEU A 50 19.96 -1.71 -14.44
C LEU A 50 21.17 -2.39 -15.11
N GLY A 51 22.07 -2.99 -14.33
CA GLY A 51 23.16 -3.83 -14.86
C GLY A 51 24.45 -3.10 -15.19
N ALA A 52 24.66 -1.88 -14.66
CA ALA A 52 25.98 -1.26 -14.73
C ALA A 52 26.98 -2.09 -13.91
N HIS A 53 27.75 -2.91 -14.61
CA HIS A 53 28.79 -3.69 -13.98
C HIS A 53 30.03 -2.82 -13.71
N PRO A 54 30.78 -3.07 -12.62
CA PRO A 54 31.98 -2.29 -12.28
C PRO A 54 33.04 -2.23 -13.39
N TRP A 55 32.98 -3.14 -14.36
CA TRP A 55 33.90 -3.24 -15.48
C TRP A 55 33.38 -2.61 -16.79
N ASP A 56 32.19 -2.01 -16.82
CA ASP A 56 31.74 -1.19 -17.96
C ASP A 56 32.27 0.25 -17.88
N GLN A 57 32.87 0.66 -16.76
CA GLN A 57 33.43 2.01 -16.57
C GLN A 57 34.83 2.20 -17.16
N LYS A 58 35.29 1.29 -18.03
CA LYS A 58 36.59 1.37 -18.70
C LYS A 58 36.40 1.60 -20.18
N HIS A 59 36.23 2.88 -20.55
CA HIS A 59 36.84 3.55 -21.69
C HIS A 59 36.75 5.07 -21.52
#